data_AF-A0AAV4S2J8-F1
#
_entry.id   AF-A0AAV4S2J8-F1
#
_cell.length_a   1.000
_cell.length_b   1.000
_cell.length_c   1.000
_cell.angle_alpha   90.00
_cell.angle_beta   90.00
_cell.angle_gamma   90.00
#
_symmetry.space_group_name_H-M   'P 1'
#
loop_
_entity.id
_entity.type
_entity.pdbx_description
1 polymer ?
#
loop_
_entity_poly.entity_id
_entity_poly.type
_entity_poly.pdbx_seq_one_letter_code
_entity_poly.pdbx_strand_id
1 'polypeptide(L)'
;MHLFLRCNETHPVEVGAVKVSDLKPLFEAAENIPADQLTLYYAATVGLLGGKVHGSLARAGKVKGQTPKVEKQEKKKKKTGRAKRRMQFNRRFVNVVVTFGRKKGPNSNS
;
A
#
# COMPACT_ATOMS: atom_id res chain seq x y z
N MET A 1 -29.15 16.99 22.37
CA MET A 1 -28.70 16.66 21.00
C MET A 1 -29.96 16.30 20.23
N HIS A 2 -30.32 17.01 19.16
CA HIS A 2 -31.55 16.71 18.43
C HIS A 2 -31.28 15.60 17.42
N LEU A 3 -32.09 14.54 17.47
CA LEU A 3 -32.08 13.45 16.50
C LEU A 3 -33.27 13.66 15.57
N PHE A 4 -33.00 13.82 14.27
CA PHE A 4 -34.03 13.86 13.24
C PHE A 4 -34.16 12.45 12.67
N LEU A 5 -35.29 11.82 12.91
CA LEU A 5 -35.57 10.45 12.47
C LEU A 5 -36.56 10.55 11.31
N ARG A 6 -36.20 9.95 10.17
CA ARG A 6 -37.00 10.03 8.95
C ARG A 6 -38.01 8.89 8.92
N CYS A 7 -39.23 9.18 9.32
CA CYS A 7 -40.42 8.39 9.00
C CYS A 7 -41.28 9.14 7.97
N ASN A 8 -42.55 8.75 7.77
CA ASN A 8 -43.46 9.45 6.86
C ASN A 8 -43.64 10.93 7.25
N GLU A 9 -43.51 11.24 8.54
CA GLU A 9 -43.38 12.60 9.06
C GLU A 9 -42.11 12.75 9.91
N THR A 10 -41.62 13.99 10.06
CA THR A 10 -40.39 14.27 10.84
C THR A 10 -40.78 14.72 12.24
N HIS A 11 -40.44 13.91 13.24
CA HIS A 11 -40.76 14.20 14.65
C HIS A 11 -39.52 14.70 15.41
N PRO A 12 -39.58 15.86 16.09
CA PRO A 12 -38.49 16.34 16.93
C PRO A 12 -38.53 15.64 18.30
N VAL A 13 -37.45 14.95 18.66
CA VAL A 13 -37.30 14.33 20.00
C VAL A 13 -36.06 14.91 20.68
N GLU A 14 -36.23 15.42 21.89
CA GLU A 14 -35.12 15.84 22.74
C GLU A 14 -34.51 14.63 23.44
N VAL A 15 -33.34 14.20 22.97
CA VAL A 15 -32.65 13.04 23.52
C VAL A 15 -31.66 13.48 24.58
N GLY A 16 -31.97 13.14 25.84
CA GLY A 16 -31.06 13.18 26.99
C GLY A 16 -30.22 11.90 27.08
N ALA A 17 -30.07 11.34 28.29
CA ALA A 17 -29.31 10.10 28.55
C ALA A 17 -30.12 8.81 28.24
N VAL A 18 -30.83 8.78 27.11
CA VAL A 18 -31.78 7.70 26.77
C VAL A 18 -31.13 6.70 25.82
N LYS A 19 -31.38 5.40 26.00
CA LYS A 19 -30.87 4.37 25.09
C LYS A 19 -31.78 4.27 23.86
N VAL A 20 -31.21 3.91 22.72
CA VAL A 20 -31.94 3.75 21.44
C VAL A 20 -33.08 2.72 21.54
N SER A 21 -33.00 1.78 22.49
CA SER A 21 -34.06 0.82 22.82
C SER A 21 -35.36 1.47 23.29
N ASP A 22 -35.25 2.58 24.01
CA ASP A 22 -36.37 3.20 24.73
C ASP A 22 -37.20 4.11 23.80
N LEU A 23 -36.73 4.30 22.56
CA LEU A 23 -37.40 5.08 21.52
C LEU A 23 -38.41 4.24 20.72
N LYS A 24 -38.27 2.91 20.72
CA LYS A 24 -39.17 2.00 19.96
C LYS A 24 -40.65 2.12 20.36
N PRO A 25 -41.02 2.19 21.65
CA PRO A 25 -42.42 2.31 22.06
C PRO A 25 -43.05 3.65 21.66
N LEU A 26 -42.25 4.72 21.54
CA LEU A 26 -42.73 6.03 21.09
C LEU A 26 -43.11 6.03 19.60
N PHE A 27 -42.41 5.26 18.77
CA PHE A 27 -42.73 5.11 17.34
C PHE A 27 -43.97 4.23 17.11
N GLU A 28 -44.16 3.20 17.93
CA GLU A 28 -45.33 2.34 17.87
C GLU A 28 -46.61 3.12 18.21
N ALA A 29 -46.57 4.00 19.22
CA ALA A 29 -47.70 4.84 19.61
C ALA A 29 -48.01 5.98 18.62
N ALA A 30 -46.99 6.56 17.96
CA ALA A 30 -47.15 7.72 17.09
C ALA A 30 -47.56 7.35 15.65
N GLU A 31 -47.03 6.26 15.09
CA GLU A 31 -47.26 5.90 13.68
C GLU A 31 -47.96 4.55 13.49
N ASN A 32 -48.32 3.85 14.57
CA ASN A 32 -48.98 2.55 14.53
C ASN A 32 -48.21 1.49 13.72
N ILE A 33 -46.87 1.63 13.68
CA ILE A 33 -45.95 0.70 13.04
C ILE A 33 -45.48 -0.29 14.11
N PRO A 34 -45.70 -1.60 13.93
CA PRO A 34 -45.31 -2.59 14.92
C PRO A 34 -43.78 -2.61 15.07
N ALA A 35 -43.32 -2.69 16.33
CA ALA A 35 -41.93 -2.48 16.71
C ALA A 35 -40.94 -3.49 16.10
N ASP A 36 -41.44 -4.58 15.51
CA ASP A 36 -40.71 -5.63 14.83
C ASP A 36 -40.24 -5.23 13.41
N GLN A 37 -40.85 -4.21 12.80
CA GLN A 37 -40.50 -3.73 11.45
C GLN A 37 -39.57 -2.51 11.43
N LEU A 38 -39.26 -1.91 12.59
CA LEU A 38 -38.44 -0.70 12.68
C LEU A 38 -36.94 -1.01 12.58
N THR A 39 -36.33 -0.65 11.45
CA THR A 39 -34.87 -0.72 11.24
C THR A 39 -34.23 0.64 11.52
N LEU A 40 -33.66 0.82 12.72
CA LEU A 40 -32.93 2.03 13.09
C LEU A 40 -31.47 1.96 12.59
N TYR A 41 -31.13 2.77 11.59
CA TYR A 41 -29.77 2.87 11.06
C TYR A 41 -28.91 3.79 11.94
N TYR A 42 -28.00 3.20 12.72
CA TYR A 42 -26.94 3.94 13.40
C TYR A 42 -25.70 3.99 12.48
N ALA A 43 -25.50 5.10 11.79
CA ALA A 43 -24.31 5.33 11.00
C ALA A 43 -23.14 5.76 11.91
N ALA A 44 -22.55 4.81 12.63
CA ALA A 44 -21.24 5.01 13.25
C ALA A 44 -20.12 4.67 12.26
N THR A 45 -19.21 5.61 12.06
CA THR A 45 -17.92 5.38 11.42
C THR A 45 -17.04 4.53 12.33
N VAL A 46 -17.22 3.21 12.30
CA VAL A 46 -16.32 2.27 13.00
C VAL A 46 -15.03 2.17 12.18
N GLY A 47 -13.97 2.83 12.65
CA GLY A 47 -12.64 2.63 12.12
C GLY A 47 -12.23 1.16 12.27
N LEU A 48 -11.90 0.50 11.16
CA LEU A 48 -11.41 -0.89 11.14
C LEU A 48 -10.23 -1.06 12.11
N LEU A 49 -10.26 -2.11 12.94
CA LEU A 49 -9.17 -2.50 13.83
C LEU A 49 -7.99 -3.07 13.03
N GLY A 50 -7.22 -2.16 12.43
CA GLY A 50 -5.86 -2.38 11.95
C GLY A 50 -4.96 -1.43 12.75
N GLY A 51 -4.32 -1.95 13.80
CA GLY A 51 -3.59 -1.17 14.79
C GLY A 51 -2.48 -0.27 14.23
N LYS A 52 -2.08 0.70 15.07
CA LYS A 52 -0.97 1.64 14.87
C LYS A 52 0.25 0.91 14.28
N VAL A 53 0.54 1.16 13.00
CA VAL A 53 1.69 0.56 12.30
C VAL A 53 2.98 1.00 13.00
N HIS A 54 3.73 0.03 13.55
CA HIS A 54 5.03 0.30 14.17
C HIS A 54 6.12 0.28 13.10
N GLY A 55 6.90 1.35 13.03
CA GLY A 55 7.87 1.60 11.97
C GLY A 55 7.62 2.94 11.31
N SER A 56 8.39 3.96 11.70
CA SER A 56 8.31 5.28 11.09
C SER A 56 8.90 5.28 9.69
N LEU A 57 8.25 5.98 8.74
CA LEU A 57 8.80 6.26 7.41
C LEU A 57 9.97 7.26 7.42
N ALA A 58 10.38 7.75 8.59
CA ALA A 58 11.42 8.77 8.77
C ALA A 58 12.79 8.43 8.16
N ARG A 59 13.08 7.15 7.90
CA ARG A 59 14.35 6.70 7.29
C ARG A 59 14.23 6.34 5.80
N ALA A 60 13.06 6.55 5.19
CA ALA A 60 12.87 6.27 3.77
C ALA A 60 13.82 7.12 2.92
N GLY A 61 14.57 6.48 2.03
CA GLY A 61 15.50 7.17 1.12
C GLY A 61 16.79 7.72 1.75
N LYS A 62 17.03 7.54 3.06
CA LYS A 62 18.22 8.07 3.77
C LYS A 62 19.53 7.74 3.04
N VAL A 63 19.73 6.48 2.66
CA VAL A 63 20.96 6.02 2.00
C VAL A 63 21.11 6.63 0.60
N LYS A 64 20.02 6.69 -0.17
CA LYS A 64 20.03 7.26 -1.53
C LYS A 64 20.37 8.75 -1.54
N GLY A 65 19.99 9.49 -0.50
CA GLY A 65 20.32 10.91 -0.33
C GLY A 65 21.74 11.15 0.19
N GLN A 66 22.27 10.24 1.01
CA GLN A 66 23.63 10.35 1.55
C GLN A 66 24.71 9.98 0.52
N THR A 67 24.44 9.05 -0.39
CA THR A 67 25.42 8.64 -1.41
C THR A 67 25.63 9.76 -2.44
N PRO A 68 26.90 10.14 -2.75
CA PRO A 68 27.17 11.15 -3.77
C PRO A 68 26.64 10.71 -5.13
N LYS A 69 26.06 11.65 -5.89
CA LYS A 69 25.53 11.38 -7.21
C LYS A 69 26.66 11.37 -8.24
N VAL A 70 27.18 10.19 -8.55
CA VAL A 70 28.20 10.02 -9.60
C VAL A 70 27.55 10.04 -10.98
N GLU A 71 28.01 10.92 -11.87
CA GLU A 71 27.56 11.00 -13.26
C GLU A 71 28.03 9.79 -14.08
N LYS A 72 27.27 9.43 -15.11
CA LYS A 72 27.64 8.34 -16.00
C LYS A 72 28.73 8.83 -16.95
N GLN A 73 29.91 8.25 -16.87
CA GLN A 73 30.97 8.45 -17.85
C GLN A 73 30.52 7.99 -19.24
N GLU A 74 30.93 8.73 -20.28
CA GLU A 74 30.70 8.33 -21.66
C GLU A 74 31.51 7.06 -21.96
N LYS A 75 30.83 6.02 -22.47
CA LYS A 75 31.44 4.75 -22.86
C LYS A 75 31.04 4.43 -24.29
N LYS A 76 31.99 3.93 -25.08
CA LYS A 76 31.74 3.47 -26.45
C LYS A 76 30.55 2.52 -26.48
N LYS A 77 29.64 2.71 -27.45
CA LYS A 77 28.48 1.83 -27.65
C LYS A 77 28.96 0.38 -27.83
N LYS A 78 28.45 -0.52 -27.02
CA LYS A 78 28.78 -1.95 -27.13
C LYS A 78 28.14 -2.52 -28.38
N LYS A 79 28.87 -3.34 -29.14
CA LYS A 79 28.29 -4.13 -30.25
C LYS A 79 27.17 -5.02 -29.70
N THR A 80 26.11 -5.20 -30.48
CA THR A 80 24.94 -6.03 -30.16
C THR A 80 24.78 -7.19 -31.15
N GLY A 81 23.83 -8.11 -30.88
CA GLY A 81 23.49 -9.22 -31.79
C GLY A 81 24.64 -10.16 -32.14
N ARG A 82 24.70 -10.58 -33.41
CA ARG A 82 25.70 -11.52 -33.94
C ARG A 82 27.13 -11.04 -33.73
N ALA A 83 27.39 -9.74 -33.91
CA ALA A 83 28.71 -9.16 -33.71
C ALA A 83 29.20 -9.31 -32.26
N LYS A 84 28.30 -9.13 -31.28
CA LYS A 84 28.62 -9.35 -29.86
C LYS A 84 28.91 -10.82 -29.56
N ARG A 85 28.14 -11.75 -30.13
CA ARG A 85 28.33 -13.19 -29.95
C ARG A 85 29.67 -13.66 -30.52
N ARG A 86 30.06 -13.18 -31.71
CA ARG A 86 31.39 -13.46 -32.30
C ARG A 86 32.53 -12.97 -31.39
N MET A 87 32.43 -11.74 -30.87
CA MET A 87 33.41 -11.20 -29.94
C MET A 87 33.52 -12.03 -28.65
N GLN A 88 32.38 -12.47 -28.09
CA GLN A 88 32.37 -13.32 -26.90
C GLN A 88 33.00 -14.69 -27.13
N PHE A 89 32.73 -15.31 -28.29
CA PHE A 89 33.33 -16.60 -28.66
C PHE A 89 34.85 -16.47 -28.77
N ASN A 90 35.33 -15.49 -29.53
CA ASN A 90 36.76 -15.25 -29.68
C ASN A 90 37.44 -15.01 -28.32
N ARG A 91 36.81 -14.22 -27.42
CA ARG A 91 37.36 -13.94 -26.08
C ARG A 91 37.35 -15.14 -25.13
N ARG A 92 36.47 -16.13 -25.33
CA ARG A 92 36.32 -17.29 -24.43
C ARG A 92 37.05 -18.54 -24.89
N PHE A 93 37.20 -18.72 -26.20
CA PHE A 93 37.66 -19.98 -26.77
C PHE A 93 38.90 -19.82 -27.66
N VAL A 94 38.91 -18.82 -28.55
CA VAL A 94 40.01 -18.66 -29.51
C VAL A 94 41.22 -17.99 -28.88
N ASN A 95 41.01 -16.88 -28.17
CA ASN A 95 42.09 -16.06 -27.62
C ASN A 95 42.50 -16.48 -26.20
N VAL A 96 41.88 -17.51 -25.62
CA VAL A 96 42.24 -18.00 -24.28
C VAL A 96 43.37 -19.00 -24.42
N VAL A 97 44.55 -18.64 -23.89
CA VAL A 97 45.65 -19.59 -23.71
C VAL A 97 45.42 -20.35 -22.41
N VAL A 98 45.41 -21.68 -22.47
CA VAL A 98 45.26 -22.53 -21.28
C VAL A 98 46.62 -22.59 -20.57
N THR A 99 46.86 -21.64 -19.68
CA THR A 99 48.04 -21.65 -18.82
C THR A 99 47.83 -22.58 -17.63
N PHE A 100 48.93 -23.10 -17.07
CA PHE A 100 48.88 -23.89 -15.84
C PHE A 100 48.41 -23.02 -14.66
N GLY A 101 47.60 -23.61 -13.77
CA GLY A 101 47.04 -22.93 -12.60
C GLY A 101 45.53 -22.69 -12.67
N ARG A 102 44.99 -21.93 -11.70
CA ARG A 102 43.55 -21.64 -11.62
C ARG A 102 43.15 -20.60 -12.66
N LYS A 103 42.07 -20.88 -13.41
CA LYS A 103 41.53 -19.96 -14.42
C LYS A 103 41.07 -18.64 -13.77
N LYS A 104 41.62 -17.50 -14.21
CA LYS A 104 41.21 -16.17 -13.75
C LYS A 104 39.86 -15.79 -14.35
N GLY A 105 38.99 -15.20 -13.53
CA GLY A 105 37.66 -14.79 -13.92
C GLY A 105 37.65 -13.57 -14.86
N PRO A 106 36.62 -13.40 -15.71
CA PRO A 106 36.54 -12.32 -16.70
C PRO A 106 36.40 -10.91 -16.14
N ASN A 107 36.15 -10.74 -14.83
CA ASN A 107 36.01 -9.47 -14.12
C ASN A 107 36.82 -9.51 -12.80
N SER A 108 38.03 -10.05 -12.87
CA SER A 108 38.95 -10.10 -11.74
C SER A 108 39.78 -8.80 -11.73
N ASN A 109 39.74 -8.09 -10.60
CA ASN A 109 40.40 -6.78 -10.40
C ASN A 109 41.76 -6.89 -9.68
N SER A 110 42.21 -8.10 -9.38
CA SER A 110 43.56 -8.38 -8.85
C SER A 110 44.62 -8.15 -9.90
#